data_AF-A0A354PD19-F1
#
_entry.id   AF-A0A354PD19-F1
#
_cell.length_a   1.000
_cell.length_b   1.000
_cell.length_c   1.000
_cell.angle_alpha   90.00
_cell.angle_beta   90.00
_cell.angle_gamma   90.00
#
_symmetry.space_group_name_H-M   'P 1'
#
loop_
_entity.id
_entity.type
_entity.pdbx_description
1 polymer ?
#
loop_
_entity_poly.entity_id
_entity_poly.type
_entity_poly.pdbx_seq_one_letter_code
_entity_poly.pdbx_strand_id
1 'polypeptide(L)'
;ARCLNMPYNVAAANSSGYNYASGRLDHQTYFKSIRVEQCQLEAVVLDRILAAWFDEAALVPNLIPVGVGPIVSWPHQWFWDSHEHVDPAKEANAQATRLSSHTTTLADEYARRGQDWETQIRQRAKELALMAELGIAVDSASTTRLDEDAVDAHGD
;
A
#
# COMPACT_ATOMS: atom_id res chain seq x y z
N ALA A 1 -16.77 -4.11 -23.38
CA ALA A 1 -16.17 -5.30 -22.76
C ALA A 1 -14.89 -5.75 -23.45
N ARG A 2 -14.94 -6.29 -24.69
CA ARG A 2 -13.74 -6.85 -25.36
C ARG A 2 -12.56 -5.87 -25.52
N CYS A 3 -12.83 -4.61 -25.87
CA CYS A 3 -11.78 -3.60 -26.03
C CYS A 3 -11.13 -3.14 -24.71
N LEU A 4 -11.72 -3.50 -23.56
CA LEU A 4 -11.23 -3.16 -22.22
C LEU A 4 -10.73 -4.40 -21.46
N ASN A 5 -10.50 -5.51 -22.19
CA ASN A 5 -10.14 -6.80 -21.61
C ASN A 5 -11.04 -7.25 -20.44
N MET A 6 -12.32 -6.83 -20.45
CA MET A 6 -13.28 -7.07 -19.39
C MET A 6 -14.04 -8.39 -19.65
N PRO A 7 -13.93 -9.40 -18.78
CA PRO A 7 -14.63 -10.67 -18.90
C PRO A 7 -16.16 -10.50 -18.79
N TYR A 8 -16.91 -11.49 -19.31
CA TYR A 8 -18.38 -11.41 -19.38
C TYR A 8 -19.04 -11.32 -18.01
N ASN A 9 -18.62 -12.15 -17.04
CA ASN A 9 -19.18 -12.14 -15.68
C ASN A 9 -19.05 -10.77 -15.00
N VAL A 10 -17.93 -10.08 -15.20
CA VAL A 10 -17.69 -8.72 -14.71
C VAL A 10 -18.58 -7.72 -15.44
N ALA A 11 -18.62 -7.79 -16.78
CA ALA A 11 -19.40 -6.85 -17.60
C ALA A 11 -20.92 -6.98 -17.40
N ALA A 12 -21.41 -8.20 -17.23
CA ALA A 12 -22.83 -8.51 -17.06
C ALA A 12 -23.27 -8.59 -15.59
N ALA A 13 -22.33 -8.42 -14.64
CA ALA A 13 -22.55 -8.61 -13.21
C ALA A 13 -23.27 -9.94 -12.87
N ASN A 14 -22.98 -11.00 -13.64
CA ASN A 14 -23.67 -12.29 -13.52
C ASN A 14 -22.65 -13.43 -13.54
N SER A 15 -22.60 -14.17 -12.44
CA SER A 15 -21.72 -15.33 -12.26
C SER A 15 -22.48 -16.65 -12.12
N SER A 16 -23.75 -16.72 -12.52
CA SER A 16 -24.60 -17.92 -12.30
C SER A 16 -24.08 -19.18 -13.01
N GLY A 17 -23.34 -19.04 -14.12
CA GLY A 17 -22.70 -20.14 -14.85
C GLY A 17 -21.24 -20.42 -14.46
N TYR A 18 -20.72 -19.74 -13.44
CA TYR A 18 -19.31 -19.80 -13.06
C TYR A 18 -19.13 -20.58 -11.76
N ASN A 19 -18.03 -21.33 -11.66
CA ASN A 19 -17.57 -21.86 -10.39
C ASN A 19 -16.51 -20.92 -9.80
N TYR A 20 -16.09 -21.16 -8.56
CA TYR A 20 -15.13 -20.29 -7.88
C TYR A 20 -13.80 -20.17 -8.64
N ALA A 21 -13.31 -21.25 -9.24
CA ALA A 21 -12.04 -21.25 -9.97
C ALA A 21 -12.13 -20.42 -11.26
N SER A 22 -13.20 -20.57 -12.05
CA SER A 22 -13.40 -19.80 -13.27
C SER A 22 -13.67 -18.32 -12.97
N GLY A 23 -14.48 -18.02 -11.95
CA GLY A 23 -14.68 -16.65 -11.48
C GLY A 23 -13.37 -15.98 -11.04
N ARG A 24 -12.54 -16.68 -10.25
CA ARG A 24 -11.25 -16.15 -9.80
C ARG A 24 -10.28 -15.92 -10.96
N LEU A 25 -10.28 -16.76 -11.99
CA LEU A 25 -9.43 -16.60 -13.17
C LEU A 25 -9.81 -15.35 -13.98
N ASP A 26 -11.11 -15.13 -14.18
CA ASP A 26 -11.63 -13.96 -14.90
C ASP A 26 -11.27 -12.65 -14.17
N HIS A 27 -11.56 -12.59 -12.86
CA HIS A 27 -11.23 -11.42 -12.04
C HIS A 27 -9.72 -11.14 -12.00
N GLN A 28 -8.87 -12.16 -11.87
CA GLN A 28 -7.42 -11.97 -11.89
C GLN A 28 -6.92 -11.38 -13.20
N THR A 29 -7.46 -11.84 -14.33
CA THR A 29 -7.08 -11.33 -15.66
C THR A 29 -7.50 -9.88 -15.83
N TYR A 30 -8.70 -9.55 -15.39
CA TYR A 30 -9.23 -8.19 -15.44
C TYR A 30 -8.46 -7.22 -14.53
N PHE A 31 -8.16 -7.61 -13.29
CA PHE A 31 -7.39 -6.75 -12.37
C PHE A 31 -5.95 -6.53 -12.86
N LYS A 32 -5.35 -7.52 -13.54
CA LYS A 32 -4.06 -7.33 -14.20
C LYS A 32 -4.13 -6.31 -15.35
N SER A 33 -5.20 -6.31 -16.15
CA SER A 33 -5.34 -5.28 -17.21
C SER A 33 -5.57 -3.89 -16.63
N ILE A 34 -6.35 -3.74 -15.56
CA ILE A 34 -6.49 -2.46 -14.85
C ILE A 34 -5.12 -1.95 -14.39
N ARG A 35 -4.28 -2.81 -13.82
CA ARG A 35 -2.93 -2.40 -13.38
C ARG A 35 -2.07 -1.89 -14.55
N VAL A 36 -2.18 -2.51 -15.73
CA VAL A 36 -1.48 -2.02 -16.93
C VAL A 36 -2.02 -0.66 -17.38
N GLU A 37 -3.35 -0.50 -17.38
CA GLU A 37 -3.99 0.78 -17.70
C GLU A 37 -3.58 1.89 -16.71
N GLN A 38 -3.50 1.60 -15.42
CA GLN A 38 -2.99 2.51 -14.39
C GLN A 38 -1.55 2.94 -14.69
N CYS A 39 -0.63 2.00 -14.93
CA CYS A 39 0.76 2.34 -15.28
C CYS A 39 0.84 3.18 -16.57
N GLN A 40 -0.03 2.94 -17.55
CA GLN A 40 -0.08 3.78 -18.75
C GLN A 40 -0.62 5.18 -18.46
N LEU A 41 -1.65 5.30 -17.62
CA LEU A 41 -2.21 6.59 -17.19
C LEU A 41 -1.18 7.40 -16.41
N GLU A 42 -0.40 6.77 -15.53
CA GLU A 42 0.71 7.39 -14.82
C GLU A 42 1.67 8.06 -15.81
N ALA A 43 2.22 7.27 -16.74
CA ALA A 43 3.25 7.75 -17.67
C ALA A 43 2.74 8.78 -18.69
N VAL A 44 1.53 8.59 -19.21
CA VAL A 44 1.01 9.40 -20.33
C VAL A 44 0.25 10.62 -19.86
N VAL A 45 -0.37 10.58 -18.69
CA VAL A 45 -1.28 11.62 -18.22
C VAL A 45 -0.78 12.23 -16.91
N LEU A 46 -0.63 11.43 -15.85
CA LEU A 46 -0.40 11.97 -14.51
C LEU A 46 0.98 12.62 -14.38
N ASP A 47 2.03 12.01 -14.93
CA ASP A 47 3.39 12.56 -14.90
C ASP A 47 3.47 13.92 -15.61
N ARG A 48 2.72 14.09 -16.71
CA ARG A 48 2.67 15.37 -17.44
C ARG A 48 1.93 16.44 -16.67
N ILE A 49 0.83 16.06 -16.01
CA ILE A 49 0.06 16.97 -15.16
C ILE A 49 0.92 17.39 -13.97
N LEU A 50 1.62 16.46 -13.34
CA LEU A 50 2.52 16.73 -12.22
C LEU A 50 3.66 17.67 -12.64
N ALA A 51 4.29 17.42 -13.79
CA ALA A 51 5.32 18.31 -14.32
C ALA A 51 4.79 19.72 -14.57
N ALA A 52 3.64 19.86 -15.24
CA ALA A 52 3.03 21.17 -15.48
C ALA A 52 2.64 21.88 -14.17
N TRP A 53 2.15 21.14 -13.18
CA TRP A 53 1.85 21.69 -11.86
C TRP A 53 3.12 22.22 -11.18
N PHE A 54 4.23 21.49 -11.27
CA PHE A 54 5.51 21.93 -10.72
C PHE A 54 6.08 23.17 -11.44
N ASP A 55 5.92 23.24 -12.76
CA ASP A 55 6.33 24.42 -13.54
C ASP A 55 5.58 25.69 -13.06
N GLU A 56 4.27 25.57 -12.80
CA GLU A 56 3.47 26.66 -12.23
C GLU A 56 3.85 26.95 -10.77
N ALA A 57 4.07 25.91 -9.96
CA ALA A 57 4.46 26.05 -8.56
C ALA A 57 5.80 26.78 -8.39
N ALA A 58 6.73 26.62 -9.35
CA ALA A 58 8.01 27.32 -9.36
C ALA A 58 7.87 28.84 -9.58
N LEU A 59 6.75 29.31 -10.14
CA LEU A 59 6.47 30.74 -10.32
C LEU A 59 5.95 31.39 -9.04
N VAL A 60 5.47 30.60 -8.07
CA VAL A 60 4.94 31.09 -6.80
C VAL A 60 6.08 31.24 -5.78
N PRO A 61 6.37 32.45 -5.29
CA PRO A 61 7.45 32.65 -4.32
C PRO A 61 7.22 31.84 -3.03
N ASN A 62 8.28 31.18 -2.55
CA ASN A 62 8.31 30.38 -1.32
C ASN A 62 7.40 29.13 -1.30
N LEU A 63 6.78 28.73 -2.41
CA LEU A 63 5.99 27.49 -2.45
C LEU A 63 6.89 26.26 -2.50
N ILE A 64 7.94 26.30 -3.31
CA ILE A 64 8.96 25.27 -3.39
C ILE A 64 10.16 25.69 -2.51
N PRO A 65 10.63 24.83 -1.58
CA PRO A 65 11.80 25.14 -0.77
C PRO A 65 13.03 25.43 -1.63
N VAL A 66 13.88 26.36 -1.20
CA VAL A 66 15.13 26.67 -1.92
C VAL A 66 16.13 25.54 -1.70
N GLY A 67 16.78 25.08 -2.78
CA GLY A 67 17.91 24.14 -2.70
C GLY A 67 17.57 22.65 -2.90
N VAL A 68 16.33 22.29 -3.23
CA VAL A 68 15.90 20.90 -3.47
C VAL A 68 16.32 20.32 -4.84
N GLY A 69 17.19 21.00 -5.57
CA GLY A 69 17.68 20.56 -6.87
C GLY A 69 16.63 20.61 -7.99
N PRO A 70 16.94 20.08 -9.19
CA PRO A 70 16.02 20.11 -10.33
C PRO A 70 14.79 19.23 -10.09
N ILE A 71 13.60 19.79 -10.32
CA ILE A 71 12.30 19.10 -10.13
C ILE A 71 12.23 17.76 -10.89
N VAL A 72 12.82 17.70 -12.09
CA VAL A 72 12.89 16.47 -12.92
C VAL A 72 13.58 15.29 -12.23
N SER A 73 14.37 15.53 -11.18
CA SER A 73 15.09 14.50 -10.44
C SER A 73 14.34 14.01 -9.19
N TRP A 74 13.18 14.61 -8.88
CA TRP A 74 12.44 14.26 -7.68
C TRP A 74 11.76 12.91 -7.86
N PRO A 75 11.99 11.94 -6.97
CA PRO A 75 11.29 10.67 -7.04
C PRO A 75 9.82 10.88 -6.68
N HIS A 76 8.92 10.37 -7.51
CA HIS A 76 7.49 10.33 -7.23
C HIS A 76 6.93 8.94 -7.53
N GLN A 77 5.83 8.60 -6.86
CA GLN A 77 5.09 7.37 -7.08
C GLN A 77 3.60 7.68 -6.97
N TRP A 78 2.82 7.10 -7.87
CA TRP A 78 1.37 7.15 -7.80
C TRP A 78 0.85 5.97 -6.99
N PHE A 79 -0.14 6.25 -6.14
CA PHE A 79 -0.82 5.25 -5.35
C PHE A 79 -2.26 5.14 -5.84
N TRP A 80 -2.69 3.90 -6.07
CA TRP A 80 -4.05 3.56 -6.46
C TRP A 80 -4.68 2.70 -5.38
N ASP A 81 -6.00 2.83 -5.22
CA ASP A 81 -6.75 2.02 -4.27
C ASP A 81 -6.60 0.53 -4.58
N SER A 82 -6.24 -0.24 -3.56
CA SER A 82 -6.17 -1.70 -3.69
C SER A 82 -7.57 -2.30 -3.68
N HIS A 83 -7.68 -3.49 -4.27
CA HIS A 83 -8.93 -4.25 -4.22
C HIS A 83 -9.03 -4.94 -2.86
N GLU A 84 -10.13 -4.73 -2.16
CA GLU A 84 -10.41 -5.33 -0.86
C GLU A 84 -10.55 -6.85 -0.98
N HIS A 85 -9.92 -7.61 -0.08
CA HIS A 85 -10.11 -9.05 -0.06
C HIS A 85 -11.48 -9.39 0.53
N VAL A 86 -12.16 -10.40 -0.03
CA VAL A 86 -13.48 -10.89 0.45
C VAL A 86 -13.45 -11.39 1.91
N ASP A 87 -12.25 -11.54 2.50
CA ASP A 87 -12.04 -12.09 3.84
C ASP A 87 -11.07 -11.17 4.59
N PRO A 88 -11.59 -10.23 5.40
CA PRO A 88 -10.78 -9.25 6.11
C PRO A 88 -9.77 -9.88 7.08
N ALA A 89 -10.08 -11.06 7.64
CA ALA A 89 -9.19 -11.74 8.57
C ALA A 89 -7.98 -12.34 7.85
N LYS A 90 -8.18 -12.93 6.67
CA LYS A 90 -7.06 -13.40 5.83
C LYS A 90 -6.20 -12.25 5.33
N GLU A 91 -6.83 -11.12 5.01
CA GLU A 91 -6.09 -9.93 4.60
C GLU A 91 -5.20 -9.40 5.73
N ALA A 92 -5.76 -9.23 6.94
CA ALA A 92 -5.00 -8.80 8.11
C ALA A 92 -3.83 -9.74 8.44
N ASN A 93 -4.06 -11.06 8.42
CA ASN A 93 -3.01 -12.05 8.65
C ASN A 93 -1.92 -12.01 7.57
N ALA A 94 -2.31 -11.83 6.31
CA ALA A 94 -1.36 -11.71 5.20
C ALA A 94 -0.55 -10.40 5.30
N GLN A 95 -1.17 -9.28 5.70
CA GLN A 95 -0.49 -8.02 5.95
C GLN A 95 0.52 -8.15 7.10
N ALA A 96 0.10 -8.72 8.24
CA ALA A 96 0.99 -8.97 9.38
C ALA A 96 2.19 -9.84 8.98
N THR A 97 1.95 -10.91 8.21
CA THR A 97 3.01 -11.80 7.70
C THR A 97 3.94 -11.09 6.71
N ARG A 98 3.42 -10.23 5.83
CA ARG A 98 4.25 -9.48 4.88
C ARG A 98 5.13 -8.44 5.58
N LEU A 99 4.56 -7.75 6.57
CA LEU A 99 5.29 -6.76 7.38
C LEU A 99 6.37 -7.44 8.22
N SER A 100 6.07 -8.58 8.85
CA SER A 100 7.06 -9.33 9.65
C SER A 100 8.14 -9.98 8.80
N SER A 101 7.83 -10.39 7.57
CA SER A 101 8.80 -10.92 6.61
C SER A 101 9.57 -9.84 5.83
N HIS A 102 9.30 -8.57 6.10
CA HIS A 102 9.90 -7.42 5.38
C HIS A 102 9.70 -7.45 3.85
N THR A 103 8.65 -8.11 3.37
CA THR A 103 8.29 -8.17 1.95
C THR A 103 7.39 -7.02 1.51
N THR A 104 6.93 -6.20 2.46
CA THR A 104 6.13 -4.98 2.26
C THR A 104 6.56 -3.94 3.29
N THR A 105 6.26 -2.67 3.04
CA THR A 105 6.49 -1.58 4.01
C THR A 105 5.18 -1.02 4.56
N LEU A 106 5.24 -0.28 5.67
CA LEU A 106 4.08 0.45 6.17
C LEU A 106 3.61 1.49 5.14
N ALA A 107 4.54 2.13 4.41
CA ALA A 107 4.21 3.02 3.32
C ALA A 107 3.35 2.32 2.26
N ASP A 108 3.74 1.12 1.83
CA ASP A 108 2.99 0.34 0.83
C ASP A 108 1.59 -0.05 1.31
N GLU A 109 1.45 -0.50 2.57
CA GLU A 109 0.15 -0.97 3.08
C GLU A 109 -0.81 0.20 3.40
N TYR A 110 -0.31 1.35 3.88
CA TYR A 110 -1.15 2.55 4.06
C TYR A 110 -1.52 3.20 2.73
N ALA A 111 -0.60 3.21 1.76
CA ALA A 111 -0.86 3.72 0.43
C ALA A 111 -1.99 2.97 -0.30
N ARG A 112 -2.10 1.66 -0.10
CA ARG A 112 -3.22 0.85 -0.63
C ARG A 112 -4.60 1.31 -0.16
N ARG A 113 -4.64 2.03 0.97
CA ARG A 113 -5.85 2.61 1.58
C ARG A 113 -5.98 4.11 1.31
N GLY A 114 -5.11 4.69 0.48
CA GLY A 114 -5.06 6.12 0.20
C GLY A 114 -4.62 6.97 1.42
N GLN A 115 -3.84 6.38 2.34
CA GLN A 115 -3.42 7.04 3.58
C GLN A 115 -1.92 7.34 3.57
N ASP A 116 -1.53 8.50 4.13
CA ASP A 116 -0.13 8.82 4.39
C ASP A 116 0.37 8.11 5.65
N TRP A 117 1.39 7.26 5.50
CA TRP A 117 1.90 6.42 6.58
C TRP A 117 2.54 7.24 7.71
N GLU A 118 3.22 8.36 7.39
CA GLU A 118 3.84 9.20 8.43
C GLU A 118 2.78 9.81 9.34
N THR A 119 1.70 10.33 8.74
CA THR A 119 0.56 10.85 9.47
C THR A 119 -0.07 9.79 10.37
N GLN A 120 -0.25 8.56 9.86
CA GLN A 120 -0.85 7.47 10.63
C GLN A 120 0.04 7.02 11.80
N ILE A 121 1.35 6.92 11.61
CA ILE A 121 2.27 6.57 12.71
C ILE A 121 2.33 7.67 13.77
N ARG A 122 2.37 8.95 13.36
CA ARG A 122 2.34 10.07 14.31
C ARG A 122 1.03 10.08 15.10
N GLN A 123 -0.09 9.81 14.44
CA GLN A 123 -1.38 9.67 15.10
C GLN A 123 -1.37 8.49 16.08
N ARG A 124 -0.85 7.34 15.67
CA ARG A 124 -0.73 6.17 16.54
C ARG A 124 0.14 6.43 17.77
N ALA A 125 1.23 7.18 17.63
CA ALA A 125 2.07 7.58 18.76
C ALA A 125 1.30 8.45 19.77
N LYS A 126 0.48 9.39 19.28
CA LYS A 126 -0.40 10.21 20.15
C LYS A 126 -1.44 9.36 20.87
N GLU A 127 -2.04 8.40 20.17
CA GLU A 127 -2.99 7.46 20.77
C GLU A 127 -2.34 6.64 21.89
N LEU A 128 -1.15 6.09 21.65
CA LEU A 128 -0.42 5.32 22.66
C LEU A 128 -0.08 6.16 23.88
N ALA A 129 0.35 7.42 23.68
CA ALA A 129 0.62 8.35 24.78
C ALA A 129 -0.65 8.64 25.59
N LEU A 130 -1.78 8.89 24.91
CA LEU A 130 -3.06 9.13 25.56
C LEU A 130 -3.58 7.89 26.30
N MET A 131 -3.44 6.70 25.71
CA MET A 131 -3.81 5.44 26.37
C MET A 131 -2.98 5.21 27.64
N ALA A 132 -1.69 5.53 27.61
CA ALA A 132 -0.83 5.46 28.78
C ALA A 132 -1.25 6.47 29.87
N GLU A 133 -1.59 7.70 29.49
CA GLU A 133 -2.10 8.73 30.41
C GLU A 133 -3.42 8.30 31.08
N LEU A 134 -4.32 7.69 30.32
CA LEU A 134 -5.62 7.23 30.80
C LEU A 134 -5.58 5.86 31.51
N GLY A 135 -4.41 5.23 31.60
CA GLY A 135 -4.24 3.91 32.23
C GLY A 135 -4.89 2.76 31.46
N ILE A 136 -5.09 2.92 30.14
CA ILE A 136 -5.64 1.88 29.27
C ILE A 136 -4.49 0.96 28.84
N ALA A 137 -4.55 -0.32 29.24
CA ALA A 137 -3.55 -1.30 28.84
C ALA A 137 -3.58 -1.53 27.32
N VAL A 138 -2.42 -1.37 26.68
CA VAL A 138 -2.22 -1.73 25.27
C VAL A 138 -1.59 -3.11 25.24
N ASP A 139 -2.29 -4.09 24.68
CA ASP A 139 -1.76 -5.44 24.53
C ASP A 139 -0.67 -5.40 23.45
N SER A 140 0.60 -5.42 23.87
CA SER A 140 1.73 -5.51 22.96
C SER A 140 1.82 -6.96 22.47
N ALA A 141 1.30 -7.24 21.28
CA ALA A 141 1.49 -8.54 20.64
C ALA A 141 3.00 -8.85 20.58
N SER A 142 3.37 -9.96 21.23
CA SER A 142 4.70 -10.50 21.47
C SER A 142 5.73 -10.22 20.38
N THR A 143 6.65 -9.29 20.65
CA THR A 143 8.02 -9.40 20.13
C THR A 143 8.71 -10.47 20.98
N THR A 144 8.72 -11.71 20.48
CA THR A 144 9.54 -12.77 21.05
C THR A 144 11.01 -12.33 20.99
N ARG A 145 11.60 -12.08 22.15
CA ARG A 145 13.04 -11.86 22.32
C ARG A 145 13.77 -13.09 21.77
N LEU A 146 14.60 -12.89 20.76
CA LEU A 146 15.73 -13.78 20.50
C LEU A 146 16.88 -13.26 21.38
N ASP A 147 16.86 -13.63 22.65
CA ASP A 147 18.02 -13.58 23.54
C ASP A 147 17.89 -14.77 24.47
N GLU A 148 18.48 -15.90 24.08
CA GLU A 148 19.04 -16.96 24.93
C GLU A 148 19.44 -18.13 24.01
N ASP A 149 20.73 -18.14 23.63
CA ASP A 149 21.57 -19.35 23.58
C ASP A 149 23.03 -18.90 23.49
N ALA A 150 23.44 -18.11 24.49
CA ALA A 150 24.79 -18.24 25.02
C ALA A 150 24.70 -19.28 26.14
N VAL A 151 25.55 -20.30 26.01
CA VAL A 151 25.94 -21.34 26.98
C VAL A 151 25.47 -22.74 26.57
N ASP A 152 26.36 -23.46 25.86
CA ASP A 152 26.93 -24.64 26.49
C ASP A 152 28.35 -24.91 25.97
N ALA A 153 29.29 -24.78 26.90
CA ALA A 153 30.63 -25.31 26.81
C ALA A 153 30.59 -26.77 27.26
N HIS A 154 31.17 -27.69 26.47
CA HIS A 154 31.93 -28.89 26.87
C HIS A 154 32.43 -29.58 25.58
N GLY A 155 33.74 -29.61 25.33
CA GLY A 155 34.63 -30.76 25.62
C GLY A 155 34.56 -31.76 24.46
N ASP A 156 35.57 -31.90 23.59
CA ASP A 156 36.94 -32.39 23.85
C ASP A 156 37.88 -31.93 22.71
#